data_AF-A0A520BS28-F1
#
_entry.id   AF-A0A520BS28-F1
#
_cell.length_a   1.000
_cell.length_b   1.000
_cell.length_c   1.000
_cell.angle_alpha   90.00
_cell.angle_beta   90.00
_cell.angle_gamma   90.00
#
_symmetry.space_group_name_H-M   'P 1'
#
loop_
_entity.id
_entity.type
_entity.pdbx_description
1 polymer ?
#
loop_
_entity_poly.entity_id
_entity_poly.type
_entity_poly.pdbx_seq_one_letter_code
_entity_poly.pdbx_strand_id
1 'polypeptide(L)'
;MSLKTTKKRIAILGGGPSGLFMYKRLIESELKNLEIEIFERKAHLGSGMPYSSEGAEVEHITNVSDNEIPIIFNSIEDWVKIAPKSILKKFDIDSEKFNEYKV
;
A
#
# COMPACT_ATOMS: atom_id res chain seq x y z
N MET A 1 2.92 44.13 5.43
CA MET A 1 3.30 43.28 4.27
C MET A 1 2.71 41.90 4.51
N SER A 2 1.78 41.45 3.66
CA SER A 2 1.26 40.07 3.71
C SER A 2 2.32 39.13 3.16
N LEU A 3 2.83 38.23 3.99
CA LEU A 3 3.69 37.13 3.54
C LEU A 3 2.85 36.24 2.63
N LYS A 4 3.04 36.36 1.31
CA LYS A 4 2.52 35.37 0.36
C LYS A 4 3.11 34.02 0.76
N THR A 5 2.29 33.16 1.36
CA THR A 5 2.64 31.76 1.59
C THR A 5 2.76 31.08 0.23
N THR A 6 3.99 30.93 -0.25
CA THR A 6 4.27 30.20 -1.48
C THR A 6 3.99 28.73 -1.28
N LYS A 7 3.06 28.19 -2.07
CA LYS A 7 2.73 26.76 -2.08
C LYS A 7 3.93 25.98 -2.64
N LYS A 8 4.42 24.99 -1.90
CA LYS A 8 5.47 24.08 -2.37
C LYS A 8 4.84 22.96 -3.16
N ARG A 9 5.22 22.81 -4.43
CA ARG A 9 4.70 21.77 -5.33
C ARG A 9 5.71 20.63 -5.41
N ILE A 10 5.25 19.40 -5.20
CA ILE A 10 6.05 18.19 -5.23
C ILE A 10 5.41 17.23 -6.22
N ALA A 11 6.18 16.80 -7.22
CA ALA A 11 5.80 15.73 -8.12
C ALA A 11 6.46 14.43 -7.69
N ILE A 12 5.67 13.37 -7.48
CA ILE A 12 6.14 12.00 -7.22
C ILE A 12 5.94 11.20 -8.50
N LEU A 13 7.04 10.73 -9.09
CA LEU A 13 7.00 9.85 -10.27
C LEU A 13 7.04 8.40 -9.81
N GLY A 14 5.95 7.67 -10.05
CA GLY A 14 5.73 6.31 -9.57
C GLY A 14 4.80 6.29 -8.35
N GLY A 15 3.65 5.65 -8.52
CA GLY A 15 2.62 5.46 -7.50
C GLY A 15 2.69 4.11 -6.81
N GLY A 16 3.80 3.38 -6.90
CA GLY A 16 4.03 2.13 -6.18
C GLY A 16 4.20 2.32 -4.66
N PRO A 17 4.51 1.25 -3.91
CA PRO A 17 4.60 1.28 -2.44
C PRO A 17 5.51 2.39 -1.89
N SER A 18 6.70 2.57 -2.46
CA SER A 18 7.64 3.62 -2.03
C SER A 18 7.10 5.03 -2.24
N GLY A 19 6.40 5.29 -3.36
CA GLY A 19 5.77 6.57 -3.64
C GLY A 19 4.66 6.89 -2.65
N LEU A 20 3.85 5.88 -2.30
CA LEU A 20 2.81 6.01 -1.28
C LEU A 20 3.37 6.17 0.14
N PHE A 21 4.49 5.51 0.47
CA PHE A 21 5.17 5.71 1.75
C PHE A 21 5.73 7.13 1.89
N MET A 22 6.35 7.66 0.83
CA MET A 22 6.77 9.05 0.79
C MET A 22 5.56 9.99 1.00
N TYR A 23 4.46 9.75 0.29
CA TYR A 23 3.22 10.51 0.47
C TYR A 23 2.72 10.48 1.93
N LYS A 24 2.65 9.29 2.56
CA LYS A 24 2.28 9.13 3.96
C LYS A 24 3.17 9.97 4.88
N ARG A 25 4.50 9.92 4.70
CA ARG A 25 5.45 10.71 5.49
C ARG A 25 5.25 12.22 5.30
N LEU A 26 4.95 12.68 4.08
CA LEU A 26 4.66 14.09 3.81
C LEU A 26 3.39 14.55 4.53
N ILE A 27 2.34 13.74 4.56
CA ILE A 27 1.11 14.03 5.31
C ILE A 27 1.37 14.04 6.83
N GLU A 28 2.08 13.03 7.33
CA GLU A 28 2.43 12.91 8.76
C GLU A 28 3.41 13.99 9.25
N SER A 29 4.17 14.62 8.35
CA SER A 29 5.09 15.70 8.70
C SER A 29 4.40 17.01 9.12
N GLU A 30 3.08 17.11 8.93
CA GLU A 30 2.25 18.30 9.20
C GLU A 30 2.69 19.58 8.45
N LEU A 31 3.60 19.47 7.49
CA LEU A 31 4.05 20.58 6.65
C LEU A 31 2.86 21.22 5.94
N LYS A 32 2.70 22.53 6.13
CA LYS A 32 1.63 23.31 5.52
C LYS A 32 2.02 23.78 4.11
N ASN A 33 1.01 24.09 3.31
CA ASN A 33 1.16 24.65 1.96
C ASN A 33 1.88 23.71 0.98
N LEU A 34 1.68 22.39 1.11
CA LEU A 34 2.12 21.41 0.11
C LEU A 34 1.05 21.19 -0.96
N GLU A 35 1.47 21.08 -2.21
CA GLU A 35 0.72 20.50 -3.33
C GLU A 35 1.48 19.25 -3.77
N ILE A 36 0.84 18.09 -3.77
CA ILE A 36 1.48 16.82 -4.13
C ILE A 36 0.74 16.24 -5.32
N GLU A 37 1.47 15.99 -6.40
CA GLU A 37 0.97 15.31 -7.60
C GLU A 37 1.70 13.98 -7.73
N ILE A 38 0.96 12.88 -7.86
CA ILE A 38 1.52 11.53 -8.04
C ILE A 38 1.22 11.09 -9.46
N PHE A 39 2.26 10.75 -10.22
CA PHE A 39 2.15 10.26 -11.58
C PHE A 39 2.40 8.75 -11.57
N GLU A 40 1.38 7.98 -11.95
CA GLU A 40 1.45 6.53 -12.08
C GLU A 40 1.02 6.14 -13.50
N ARG A 41 1.77 5.23 -14.13
CA ARG A 41 1.45 4.72 -15.46
C ARG A 41 0.33 3.68 -15.43
N LYS A 42 0.15 3.00 -14.29
CA LYS A 42 -0.86 1.95 -14.08
C LYS A 42 -2.22 2.53 -13.68
N ALA A 43 -3.24 1.69 -13.76
CA ALA A 43 -4.61 2.04 -13.37
C ALA A 43 -4.81 2.17 -11.84
N HIS A 44 -3.88 1.66 -11.04
CA HIS A 44 -3.98 1.61 -9.59
C HIS A 44 -2.68 2.05 -8.92
N LEU A 45 -2.80 2.75 -7.79
CA LEU A 45 -1.68 3.07 -6.91
C LEU A 45 -1.36 1.86 -6.02
N GLY A 46 -0.12 1.77 -5.54
CA GLY A 46 0.36 0.74 -4.62
C GLY A 46 0.63 -0.61 -5.27
N SER A 47 0.15 -0.86 -6.49
CA SER A 47 0.38 -2.11 -7.23
C SER A 47 1.76 -2.12 -7.91
N GLY A 48 2.79 -2.35 -7.11
CA GLY A 48 4.13 -2.74 -7.56
C GLY A 48 4.51 -4.10 -6.98
N MET A 49 5.76 -4.55 -7.15
CA MET A 49 6.27 -5.69 -6.38
C MET A 49 6.17 -5.38 -4.87
N PRO A 50 5.70 -6.31 -4.01
CA PRO A 50 5.14 -7.66 -4.27
C PRO A 50 3.61 -7.68 -4.49
N TYR A 51 2.93 -6.53 -4.41
CA TYR A 51 1.48 -6.39 -4.48
C TYR A 51 0.90 -6.41 -5.92
N SER A 52 1.69 -6.76 -6.93
CA SER A 52 1.26 -6.90 -8.32
C SER A 52 2.03 -8.03 -8.99
N SER A 53 1.42 -8.69 -9.98
CA SER A 53 2.07 -9.73 -10.79
C SER A 53 3.20 -9.20 -11.69
N GLU A 54 3.35 -7.89 -11.80
CA GLU A 54 4.49 -7.30 -12.50
C GLU A 54 5.73 -7.38 -11.59
N GLY A 55 6.57 -8.38 -11.86
CA GLY A 55 7.84 -8.60 -11.16
C GLY A 55 7.74 -9.45 -9.89
N ALA A 56 6.56 -9.94 -9.51
CA ALA A 56 6.38 -10.90 -8.44
C ALA A 56 5.55 -12.10 -8.91
N GLU A 57 6.13 -13.29 -8.82
CA GLU A 57 5.42 -14.56 -8.92
C GLU A 57 4.76 -14.95 -7.59
N VAL A 58 3.94 -16.00 -7.60
CA VAL A 58 3.09 -16.43 -6.48
C VAL A 58 3.91 -16.78 -5.23
N GLU A 59 5.13 -17.29 -5.43
CA GLU A 59 6.08 -17.69 -4.39
C GLU A 59 6.90 -16.53 -3.81
N HIS A 60 6.83 -15.33 -4.39
CA HIS A 60 7.65 -14.22 -3.93
C HIS A 60 7.12 -13.68 -2.59
N ILE A 61 7.86 -13.96 -1.53
CA ILE A 61 7.69 -13.34 -0.22
C ILE A 61 8.25 -11.92 -0.29
N THR A 62 7.57 -10.97 0.36
CA THR A 62 8.03 -9.58 0.45
C THR A 62 9.40 -9.47 1.12
N ASN A 63 10.29 -8.63 0.57
CA ASN A 63 11.58 -8.28 1.21
C ASN A 63 11.45 -7.16 2.26
N VAL A 64 10.21 -6.78 2.59
CA VAL A 64 9.89 -5.76 3.59
C VAL A 64 9.59 -6.47 4.90
N SER A 65 10.26 -6.08 5.98
CA SER A 65 10.01 -6.69 7.28
C SER A 65 8.67 -6.23 7.86
N ASP A 66 8.06 -7.02 8.74
CA ASP A 66 6.73 -6.74 9.30
C ASP A 66 6.61 -5.33 9.91
N ASN A 67 7.65 -4.85 10.59
CA ASN A 67 7.71 -3.51 11.17
C ASN A 67 7.72 -2.36 10.15
N GLU A 68 7.99 -2.64 8.87
CA GLU A 68 7.93 -1.69 7.77
C GLU A 68 6.58 -1.73 7.04
N ILE A 69 5.76 -2.78 7.27
CA ILE A 69 4.40 -2.87 6.75
C ILE A 69 3.52 -1.92 7.59
N PRO A 70 2.75 -1.01 6.97
CA PRO A 70 1.84 -0.15 7.71
C PRO A 70 0.82 -1.00 8.48
N ILE A 71 0.37 -0.52 9.63
CA ILE A 71 -0.70 -1.18 10.40
C ILE A 71 -1.84 -1.52 9.45
N ILE A 72 -2.05 -2.82 9.26
CA ILE A 72 -3.18 -3.30 8.47
C ILE A 72 -4.41 -2.95 9.30
N PHE A 73 -5.26 -2.07 8.77
CA PHE A 73 -6.42 -1.54 9.50
C PHE A 73 -7.43 -2.62 9.90
N ASN A 74 -7.30 -3.80 9.33
CA ASN A 74 -8.11 -4.98 9.58
C ASN A 74 -7.18 -6.18 9.86
N SER A 75 -7.61 -7.08 10.75
CA SER A 75 -6.87 -8.33 10.99
C SER A 75 -6.82 -9.19 9.72
N ILE A 76 -5.90 -10.15 9.66
CA ILE A 76 -5.89 -11.14 8.56
C ILE A 76 -7.22 -11.92 8.56
N GLU A 77 -7.77 -12.25 9.73
CA GLU A 77 -9.08 -12.89 9.84
C GLU A 77 -10.18 -12.08 9.16
N ASP A 78 -10.25 -10.78 9.46
CA ASP A 78 -11.25 -9.87 8.87
C ASP A 78 -11.01 -9.71 7.36
N TRP A 79 -9.74 -9.65 6.94
CA TRP A 79 -9.38 -9.55 5.53
C TRP A 79 -9.85 -10.79 4.74
N VAL A 80 -9.58 -12.00 5.26
CA VAL A 80 -9.91 -13.26 4.59
C VAL A 80 -11.42 -13.36 4.32
N LYS A 81 -12.26 -12.80 5.21
CA LYS A 81 -13.73 -12.77 5.05
C LYS A 81 -14.21 -11.87 3.90
N ILE A 82 -13.46 -10.82 3.55
CA ILE A 82 -13.83 -9.86 2.51
C ILE A 82 -13.01 -10.01 1.21
N ALA A 83 -11.98 -10.86 1.23
CA ALA A 83 -11.09 -11.06 0.10
C ALA A 83 -11.83 -11.65 -1.12
N PRO A 84 -11.41 -11.32 -2.36
CA PRO A 84 -12.01 -11.88 -3.56
C PRO A 84 -11.92 -13.42 -3.57
N LYS A 85 -13.02 -14.10 -3.90
CA LYS A 85 -13.07 -15.58 -3.98
C LYS A 85 -12.00 -16.18 -4.89
N SER A 86 -11.63 -15.48 -5.96
CA SER A 86 -10.55 -15.88 -6.87
C SER A 86 -9.18 -15.92 -6.19
N ILE A 87 -8.90 -14.97 -5.28
CA ILE A 87 -7.67 -14.91 -4.50
C ILE A 87 -7.65 -16.06 -3.48
N LEU A 88 -8.74 -16.24 -2.73
CA LEU A 88 -8.86 -17.32 -1.75
C LEU A 88 -8.63 -18.69 -2.40
N LYS A 89 -9.27 -18.95 -3.55
CA LYS A 89 -9.07 -20.19 -4.31
C LYS A 89 -7.65 -20.36 -4.83
N LYS A 90 -6.98 -19.27 -5.23
CA LYS A 90 -5.60 -19.33 -5.76
C LYS A 90 -4.62 -19.82 -4.70
N PHE A 91 -4.84 -19.45 -3.43
CA PHE A 91 -3.97 -19.80 -2.30
C PHE A 91 -4.53 -20.92 -1.41
N ASP A 92 -5.60 -21.60 -1.86
CA ASP A 92 -6.29 -22.66 -1.12
C ASP A 92 -6.73 -22.24 0.31
N ILE A 93 -7.18 -20.99 0.45
CA ILE A 93 -7.65 -20.43 1.72
C ILE A 93 -9.15 -20.65 1.85
N ASP A 94 -9.56 -21.38 2.90
CA ASP A 94 -10.95 -21.51 3.32
C ASP A 94 -11.27 -20.48 4.42
N SER A 95 -12.03 -19.45 4.08
CA SER A 95 -12.39 -18.38 5.02
C SER A 95 -13.19 -18.86 6.22
N GLU A 96 -13.97 -19.94 6.07
CA GLU A 96 -14.79 -20.50 7.16
C GLU A 96 -13.97 -21.37 8.12
N LYS A 97 -12.79 -21.80 7.70
CA LYS A 97 -11.87 -22.62 8.51
C LYS A 97 -10.60 -21.86 8.92
N PHE A 98 -10.50 -20.58 8.57
CA PHE A 98 -9.37 -19.75 8.94
C PHE A 98 -9.22 -19.72 10.47
N ASN A 99 -8.02 -20.00 10.96
CA ASN A 99 -7.70 -19.98 12.37
C ASN A 99 -6.33 -19.33 12.52
N GLU A 100 -6.29 -18.18 13.20
CA GLU A 100 -5.08 -17.37 13.37
C GLU A 100 -3.94 -18.11 14.10
N TYR A 101 -4.27 -19.16 14.86
CA TYR A 101 -3.30 -19.95 15.62
C TYR A 101 -2.89 -21.27 14.93
N LYS A 102 -3.41 -21.55 13.73
CA LYS A 102 -3.01 -22.71 12.93
C LYS A 102 -2.10 -22.26 11.78
N VAL A 103 -0.95 -22.92 11.67
CA VAL A 103 0.03 -22.74 10.59
C VAL A 103 -0.38 -23.54 9.37
#